data_AF-A0A519XU11-F1
#
_entry.id   AF-A0A519XU11-F1
#
_cell.length_a   1.000
_cell.length_b   1.000
_cell.length_c   1.000
_cell.angle_alpha   90.00
_cell.angle_beta   90.00
_cell.angle_gamma   90.00
#
_symmetry.space_group_name_H-M   'P 1'
#
loop_
_entity.id
_entity.type
_entity.pdbx_description
1 polymer ?
#
loop_
_entity_poly.entity_id
_entity_poly.type
_entity_poly.pdbx_seq_one_letter_code
_entity_poly.pdbx_strand_id
1 'polypeptide(L)'
;EGNPMILDMILLDKVTQEENIQLLLNTAVFEVNKKHDKIEAITAFCSQNSTIYALAAPLFCDATGDGILGFLSGAAFRMGAESKEEFDEGMAPTAAYGELLGHSLYFYSKDTGKPVKFSPPSFALSDITEIPRFKQFRANEFGCKLWWVEYGGRLDTVHDTEKIKWELWKVVYGIWNHIKNSGDFPEAENLTLEWVGTIPGKRESRRFEGDYMLSQKDLIEQRHHDDAVAFGGWSIDLHPADGVYSERPGCNQWHGKGIFEIPYRTLYSKNISNLFLAGRIISVSHVAFGATRVMATCAYIGQAVGMAAAVCKSEKLLPRDILSKDYLQKLQQKLSLNGQYIPGVKIADENDLISNSTISVSSTLAFKGFERRDLWKTLTLPSAQLLPIVKGELPVFSIEVNAFKATTLSVGVRTSERKGNFTPDVVLATQEIKIQPGVQTISLNFKVSLAEAAYVFVVFEANEDLQLAFTEDRVTGV
;
A
#
# COMPACT_ATOMS: atom_id res chain seq x y z
N GLU A 1 -9.72 13.51 -8.06
CA GLU A 1 -9.80 14.29 -6.80
C GLU A 1 -10.47 13.39 -5.76
N GLY A 2 -9.71 12.83 -4.81
CA GLY A 2 -10.22 11.78 -3.93
C GLY A 2 -11.16 12.32 -2.86
N ASN A 3 -12.48 12.25 -3.09
CA ASN A 3 -13.50 12.46 -2.07
C ASN A 3 -13.97 11.10 -1.53
N PRO A 4 -13.70 10.77 -0.25
CA PRO A 4 -14.05 9.46 0.30
C PRO A 4 -15.55 9.16 0.27
N MET A 5 -16.41 10.17 0.45
CA MET A 5 -17.87 9.99 0.39
C MET A 5 -18.35 9.63 -1.02
N ILE A 6 -17.68 10.15 -2.06
CA ILE A 6 -18.04 9.82 -3.44
C ILE A 6 -17.64 8.38 -3.75
N LEU A 7 -16.49 7.90 -3.24
CA LEU A 7 -16.09 6.51 -3.40
C LEU A 7 -17.13 5.55 -2.82
N ASP A 8 -17.63 5.83 -1.61
CA ASP A 8 -18.69 5.02 -0.99
C ASP A 8 -19.96 4.97 -1.84
N MET A 9 -20.37 6.11 -2.43
CA MET A 9 -21.54 6.15 -3.32
C MET A 9 -21.33 5.36 -4.62
N ILE A 10 -20.13 5.37 -5.19
CA ILE A 10 -19.79 4.55 -6.37
C ILE A 10 -19.85 3.06 -6.02
N LEU A 11 -19.33 2.67 -4.86
CA LEU A 11 -19.37 1.28 -4.40
C LEU A 11 -20.81 0.83 -4.09
N LEU A 12 -21.59 1.67 -3.41
CA LEU A 12 -23.00 1.40 -3.12
C LEU A 12 -23.81 1.25 -4.41
N ASP A 13 -23.67 2.18 -5.35
CA ASP A 13 -24.35 2.12 -6.66
C ASP A 13 -24.05 0.78 -7.35
N LYS A 14 -22.76 0.43 -7.47
CA LYS A 14 -22.34 -0.84 -8.05
C LYS A 14 -22.97 -2.04 -7.35
N VAL A 15 -22.93 -2.10 -6.02
CA VAL A 15 -23.47 -3.26 -5.29
C VAL A 15 -25.00 -3.32 -5.37
N THR A 16 -25.69 -2.18 -5.36
CA THR A 16 -27.16 -2.15 -5.45
C THR A 16 -27.71 -2.54 -6.83
N GLN A 17 -26.90 -2.40 -7.88
CA GLN A 17 -27.25 -2.87 -9.22
C GLN A 17 -27.08 -4.38 -9.40
N GLU A 18 -26.37 -5.07 -8.50
CA GLU A 18 -26.17 -6.51 -8.60
C GLU A 18 -27.32 -7.28 -7.92
N GLU A 19 -28.21 -7.85 -8.74
CA GLU A 19 -29.43 -8.54 -8.31
C GLU A 19 -29.20 -9.71 -7.32
N ASN A 20 -27.99 -10.28 -7.32
CA ASN A 20 -27.62 -11.40 -6.46
C ASN A 20 -27.06 -10.97 -5.10
N ILE A 21 -26.95 -9.66 -4.83
CA ILE A 21 -26.45 -9.14 -3.56
C ILE A 21 -27.59 -8.50 -2.77
N GLN A 22 -27.79 -9.00 -1.55
CA GLN A 22 -28.64 -8.35 -0.56
C GLN A 22 -27.78 -7.55 0.42
N LEU A 23 -27.99 -6.23 0.46
CA LEU A 23 -27.32 -5.34 1.41
C LEU A 23 -28.15 -5.15 2.68
N LEU A 24 -27.53 -5.43 3.83
CA LEU A 24 -28.07 -5.12 5.16
C LEU A 24 -27.21 -4.02 5.81
N LEU A 25 -27.44 -2.77 5.39
CA LEU A 25 -26.72 -1.61 5.95
C LEU A 25 -27.11 -1.36 7.42
N ASN A 26 -26.24 -0.69 8.17
CA ASN A 26 -26.44 -0.36 9.59
C ASN A 26 -26.76 -1.58 10.48
N THR A 27 -26.33 -2.77 10.07
CA THR A 27 -26.63 -4.04 10.72
C THR A 27 -25.36 -4.63 11.33
N ALA A 28 -25.30 -4.72 12.66
CA ALA A 28 -24.13 -5.19 13.37
C ALA A 28 -24.32 -6.64 13.84
N VAL A 29 -23.38 -7.52 13.48
CA VAL A 29 -23.31 -8.90 13.98
C VAL A 29 -22.90 -8.87 15.45
N PHE A 30 -23.60 -9.62 16.30
CA PHE A 30 -23.30 -9.70 17.74
C PHE A 30 -23.32 -11.12 18.32
N GLU A 31 -23.77 -12.12 17.56
CA GLU A 31 -23.79 -13.52 18.00
C GLU A 31 -23.47 -14.46 16.84
N VAL A 32 -22.81 -15.58 17.16
CA VAL A 32 -22.48 -16.66 16.23
C VAL A 32 -22.94 -17.99 16.82
N ASN A 33 -23.73 -18.73 16.04
CA ASN A 33 -24.06 -20.12 16.34
C ASN A 33 -23.22 -21.04 15.44
N LYS A 34 -22.48 -21.95 16.07
CA LYS A 34 -21.60 -22.88 15.36
C LYS A 34 -21.75 -24.30 15.92
N LYS A 35 -21.50 -25.27 15.05
CA LYS A 35 -21.39 -26.68 15.39
C LYS A 35 -19.95 -27.14 15.15
N HIS A 36 -19.25 -27.47 16.23
CA HIS A 36 -17.81 -27.75 16.22
C HIS A 36 -16.99 -26.56 15.66
N ASP A 37 -16.36 -26.77 14.51
CA ASP A 37 -15.52 -25.83 13.77
C ASP A 37 -16.28 -25.13 12.62
N LYS A 38 -17.59 -25.35 12.47
CA LYS A 38 -18.38 -24.79 11.37
C LYS A 38 -19.45 -23.83 11.86
N ILE A 39 -19.47 -22.62 11.33
CA ILE A 39 -20.52 -21.63 11.59
C ILE A 39 -21.81 -22.09 10.88
N GLU A 40 -22.92 -22.17 11.62
CA GLU A 40 -24.25 -22.50 11.08
C GLU A 40 -25.07 -21.24 10.80
N ALA A 41 -25.04 -20.27 11.71
CA ALA A 41 -25.75 -19.01 11.59
C ALA A 41 -25.09 -17.88 12.38
N ILE A 42 -25.43 -16.65 12.02
CA ILE A 42 -25.08 -15.42 12.75
C ILE A 42 -26.35 -14.65 13.10
N THR A 43 -26.32 -13.95 14.23
CA THR A 43 -27.38 -13.01 14.63
C THR A 43 -26.85 -11.58 14.52
N ALA A 44 -27.62 -10.71 13.89
CA ALA A 44 -27.28 -9.32 13.71
C ALA A 44 -28.46 -8.39 14.03
N PHE A 45 -28.17 -7.18 14.48
CA PHE A 45 -29.18 -6.18 14.84
C PHE A 45 -29.00 -4.91 14.02
N CYS A 46 -30.09 -4.41 13.45
CA CYS A 46 -30.15 -3.10 12.81
C CYS A 46 -30.93 -2.14 13.69
N SER A 47 -30.24 -1.15 14.25
CA SER A 47 -30.86 -0.15 15.12
C SER A 47 -31.79 0.80 14.37
N GLN A 48 -31.59 0.97 13.06
CA GLN A 48 -32.37 1.92 12.23
C GLN A 48 -33.79 1.42 11.93
N ASN A 49 -33.99 0.10 11.92
CA ASN A 49 -35.30 -0.50 11.68
C ASN A 49 -35.74 -1.45 12.81
N SER A 50 -35.02 -1.44 13.94
CA SER A 50 -35.30 -2.24 15.13
C SER A 50 -35.47 -3.75 14.85
N THR A 51 -34.75 -4.29 13.86
CA THR A 51 -34.90 -5.68 13.42
C THR A 51 -33.68 -6.53 13.81
N ILE A 52 -33.95 -7.73 14.33
CA ILE A 52 -32.95 -8.78 14.52
C ILE A 52 -33.01 -9.72 13.32
N TYR A 53 -31.87 -9.96 12.69
CA TYR A 53 -31.68 -10.89 11.59
C TYR A 53 -30.98 -12.15 12.09
N ALA A 54 -31.51 -13.31 11.72
CA ALA A 54 -30.82 -14.59 11.83
C ALA A 54 -30.45 -15.04 10.41
N LEU A 55 -29.15 -15.18 10.13
CA LEU A 55 -28.62 -15.42 8.79
C LEU A 55 -27.81 -16.71 8.78
N ALA A 56 -28.13 -17.62 7.86
CA ALA A 56 -27.41 -18.88 7.67
C ALA A 56 -26.82 -18.95 6.26
N ALA A 57 -25.60 -19.47 6.15
CA ALA A 57 -24.88 -19.61 4.90
C ALA A 57 -23.91 -20.81 4.96
N PRO A 58 -23.58 -21.44 3.82
CA PRO A 58 -22.58 -22.50 3.81
C PRO A 58 -21.16 -21.97 4.07
N LEU A 59 -20.90 -20.71 3.69
CA LEU A 59 -19.62 -20.03 3.77
C LEU A 59 -19.83 -18.64 4.38
N PHE A 60 -18.86 -18.21 5.19
CA PHE A 60 -18.83 -16.89 5.80
C PHE A 60 -17.51 -16.20 5.45
N CYS A 61 -17.53 -14.87 5.41
CA CYS A 61 -16.34 -14.05 5.24
C CYS A 61 -16.33 -13.00 6.34
N ASP A 62 -15.25 -12.96 7.14
CA ASP A 62 -15.00 -11.83 8.02
C ASP A 62 -14.18 -10.78 7.26
N ALA A 63 -14.81 -9.64 7.06
CA ALA A 63 -14.21 -8.42 6.53
C ALA A 63 -14.59 -7.21 7.40
N THR A 64 -14.90 -7.41 8.69
CA THR A 64 -15.43 -6.34 9.56
C THR A 64 -14.35 -5.36 10.05
N GLY A 65 -13.09 -5.57 9.64
CA GLY A 65 -11.93 -4.79 10.07
C GLY A 65 -11.45 -5.11 11.49
N ASP A 66 -12.36 -5.40 12.42
CA ASP A 66 -12.03 -5.80 13.80
C ASP A 66 -12.13 -7.31 14.05
N GLY A 67 -12.53 -8.08 13.04
CA GLY A 67 -12.63 -9.53 13.15
C GLY A 67 -13.77 -9.99 14.04
N ILE A 68 -14.92 -9.34 13.96
CA ILE A 68 -16.03 -9.61 14.89
C ILE A 68 -16.52 -11.05 14.72
N LEU A 69 -16.67 -11.51 13.49
CA LEU A 69 -17.16 -12.85 13.19
C LEU A 69 -16.12 -13.92 13.53
N GLY A 70 -14.85 -13.69 13.20
CA GLY A 70 -13.74 -14.54 13.59
C GLY A 70 -13.62 -14.65 15.11
N PHE A 71 -13.67 -13.54 15.82
CA PHE A 71 -13.59 -13.52 17.28
C PHE A 71 -14.76 -14.29 17.93
N LEU A 72 -16.00 -13.98 17.52
CA LEU A 72 -17.19 -14.63 18.08
C LEU A 72 -17.29 -16.14 17.73
N SER A 73 -16.74 -16.56 16.59
CA SER A 73 -16.70 -17.98 16.22
C SER A 73 -15.60 -18.78 16.94
N GLY A 74 -14.69 -18.10 17.63
CA GLY A 74 -13.51 -18.72 18.28
C GLY A 74 -12.39 -19.05 17.29
N ALA A 75 -12.31 -18.34 16.16
CA ALA A 75 -11.15 -18.43 15.28
C ALA A 75 -9.88 -17.97 16.03
N ALA A 76 -8.78 -18.66 15.82
CA ALA A 76 -7.49 -18.28 16.40
C ALA A 76 -7.04 -16.94 15.82
N PHE A 77 -6.59 -16.04 16.70
CA PHE A 77 -6.10 -14.72 16.32
C PHE A 77 -4.98 -14.27 17.24
N ARG A 78 -4.25 -13.27 16.76
CA ARG A 78 -3.23 -12.52 17.47
C ARG A 78 -3.61 -11.05 17.50
N MET A 79 -3.09 -10.35 18.50
CA MET A 79 -3.25 -8.92 18.67
C MET A 79 -1.97 -8.39 19.29
N GLY A 80 -1.50 -7.23 18.84
CA GLY A 80 -0.21 -6.70 19.23
C GLY A 80 0.91 -7.17 18.32
N ALA A 81 2.15 -7.12 18.79
CA ALA A 81 3.32 -7.52 18.04
C ALA A 81 3.92 -8.82 18.57
N GLU A 82 4.29 -9.71 17.66
CA GLU A 82 5.06 -10.89 18.01
C GLU A 82 6.50 -10.51 18.39
N SER A 83 7.17 -11.41 19.11
CA SER A 83 8.59 -11.21 19.43
C SER A 83 9.43 -11.31 18.15
N LYS A 84 10.57 -10.62 18.15
CA LYS A 84 11.52 -10.67 17.04
C LYS A 84 11.91 -12.11 16.68
N GLU A 85 12.05 -12.98 17.68
CA GLU A 85 12.53 -14.35 17.53
C GLU A 85 11.49 -15.28 16.91
N GLU A 86 10.20 -15.03 17.09
CA GLU A 86 9.13 -15.93 16.62
C GLU A 86 9.12 -16.04 15.09
N PHE A 87 9.29 -14.93 14.39
CA PHE A 87 9.29 -14.85 12.93
C PHE A 87 10.63 -14.39 12.32
N ASP A 88 11.66 -14.19 13.15
CA ASP A 88 12.95 -13.59 12.77
C ASP A 88 12.78 -12.25 12.05
N GLU A 89 12.06 -11.33 12.72
CA GLU A 89 11.64 -10.04 12.16
C GLU A 89 12.45 -8.89 12.77
N GLY A 90 13.44 -8.42 12.01
CA GLY A 90 14.30 -7.31 12.45
C GLY A 90 13.58 -6.00 12.79
N MET A 91 12.37 -5.80 12.26
CA MET A 91 11.53 -4.62 12.52
C MET A 91 10.47 -4.83 13.61
N ALA A 92 10.42 -6.01 14.26
CA ALA A 92 9.51 -6.23 15.36
C ALA A 92 9.69 -5.13 16.44
N PRO A 93 8.61 -4.46 16.87
CA PRO A 93 8.72 -3.32 17.75
C PRO A 93 9.21 -3.74 19.14
N THR A 94 9.94 -2.84 19.79
CA THR A 94 10.27 -2.98 21.22
C THR A 94 9.09 -2.54 22.07
N ALA A 95 9.03 -2.95 23.34
CA ALA A 95 8.01 -2.47 24.29
C ALA A 95 7.93 -0.93 24.36
N ALA A 96 9.07 -0.24 24.24
CA ALA A 96 9.13 1.22 24.20
C ALA A 96 8.51 1.82 22.92
N TYR A 97 8.52 1.10 21.80
CA TYR A 97 7.82 1.50 20.57
C TYR A 97 6.31 1.22 20.67
N GLY A 98 5.96 0.12 21.34
CA GLY A 98 4.61 -0.38 21.53
C GLY A 98 4.19 -1.37 20.44
N GLU A 99 3.14 -2.13 20.77
CA GLU A 99 2.80 -3.37 20.06
C GLU A 99 1.58 -3.21 19.14
N LEU A 100 0.89 -2.07 19.17
CA LEU A 100 -0.28 -1.77 18.33
C LEU A 100 -0.14 -0.43 17.62
N LEU A 101 -0.70 -0.36 16.42
CA LEU A 101 -0.88 0.90 15.70
C LEU A 101 -2.13 1.65 16.17
N GLY A 102 -1.98 2.96 16.43
CA GLY A 102 -3.09 3.82 16.84
C GLY A 102 -4.15 4.03 15.77
N HIS A 103 -5.31 4.58 16.16
CA HIS A 103 -6.30 5.03 15.21
C HIS A 103 -5.92 6.39 14.64
N SER A 104 -6.25 6.64 13.37
CA SER A 104 -6.05 7.93 12.72
C SER A 104 -7.35 8.70 12.57
N LEU A 105 -7.29 10.04 12.61
CA LEU A 105 -8.44 10.89 12.31
C LEU A 105 -8.04 12.04 11.39
N TYR A 106 -8.80 12.23 10.32
CA TYR A 106 -8.51 13.26 9.31
C TYR A 106 -9.44 14.45 9.48
N PHE A 107 -8.99 15.59 8.98
CA PHE A 107 -9.82 16.76 8.76
C PHE A 107 -9.56 17.37 7.39
N TYR A 108 -10.51 18.15 6.91
CA TYR A 108 -10.41 18.93 5.69
C TYR A 108 -10.59 20.40 5.98
N SER A 109 -9.73 21.21 5.37
CA SER A 109 -9.87 22.66 5.33
C SER A 109 -10.32 23.10 3.94
N LYS A 110 -10.94 24.28 3.86
CA LYS A 110 -11.42 24.88 2.62
C LYS A 110 -11.20 26.37 2.65
N ASP A 111 -10.70 26.92 1.54
CA ASP A 111 -10.66 28.36 1.34
C ASP A 111 -12.06 28.88 1.03
N THR A 112 -12.54 29.83 1.83
CA THR A 112 -13.86 30.45 1.66
C THR A 112 -13.82 31.75 0.85
N GLY A 113 -12.63 32.21 0.46
CA GLY A 113 -12.40 33.48 -0.24
C GLY A 113 -12.55 34.72 0.65
N LYS A 114 -12.80 34.56 1.96
CA LYS A 114 -12.95 35.65 2.92
C LYS A 114 -12.43 35.25 4.31
N PRO A 115 -12.04 36.20 5.18
CA PRO A 115 -11.52 35.87 6.49
C PRO A 115 -12.53 35.09 7.36
N VAL A 116 -12.06 34.02 8.00
CA VAL A 116 -12.85 33.18 8.90
C VAL A 116 -12.22 33.19 10.29
N LYS A 117 -13.00 33.56 11.31
CA LYS A 117 -12.57 33.43 12.71
C LYS A 117 -12.88 32.02 13.22
N PHE A 118 -11.97 31.45 14.01
CA PHE A 118 -12.17 30.14 14.62
C PHE A 118 -12.14 30.26 16.15
N SER A 119 -13.23 29.85 16.80
CA SER A 119 -13.31 29.71 18.25
C SER A 119 -13.22 28.21 18.59
N PRO A 120 -12.13 27.76 19.24
CA PRO A 120 -11.97 26.34 19.55
C PRO A 120 -13.05 25.88 20.55
N PRO A 121 -13.56 24.64 20.42
CA PRO A 121 -14.38 24.04 21.46
C PRO A 121 -13.57 23.84 22.74
N SER A 122 -14.24 23.75 23.89
CA SER A 122 -13.59 23.64 25.20
C SER A 122 -12.72 22.39 25.39
N PHE A 123 -12.95 21.34 24.59
CA PHE A 123 -12.17 20.12 24.61
C PHE A 123 -10.93 20.16 23.71
N ALA A 124 -10.75 21.21 22.90
CA ALA A 124 -9.58 21.35 22.04
C ALA A 124 -8.30 21.42 22.89
N LEU A 125 -7.22 20.82 22.40
CA LEU A 125 -5.91 20.91 23.05
C LEU A 125 -5.49 22.38 23.09
N SER A 126 -5.33 22.92 24.31
CA SER A 126 -5.02 24.34 24.53
C SER A 126 -3.55 24.65 24.31
N ASP A 127 -2.66 23.73 24.67
CA ASP A 127 -1.22 23.86 24.47
C ASP A 127 -0.77 22.88 23.37
N ILE A 128 -0.49 23.42 22.19
CA ILE A 128 -0.06 22.62 21.05
C ILE A 128 1.33 21.98 21.27
N THR A 129 2.13 22.49 22.22
CA THR A 129 3.47 21.99 22.49
C THR A 129 3.47 20.62 23.17
N GLU A 130 2.31 20.16 23.68
CA GLU A 130 2.10 18.77 24.10
C GLU A 130 2.29 17.77 22.95
N ILE A 131 2.14 18.21 21.69
CA ILE A 131 2.46 17.42 20.49
C ILE A 131 3.90 17.75 20.10
N PRO A 132 4.90 16.88 20.35
CA PRO A 132 6.32 17.22 20.16
C PRO A 132 6.65 17.67 18.73
N ARG A 133 5.91 17.13 17.76
CA ARG A 133 6.10 17.37 16.32
C ARG A 133 5.14 18.39 15.71
N PHE A 134 4.52 19.25 16.52
CA PHE A 134 3.51 20.21 16.03
C PHE A 134 4.00 21.13 14.89
N LYS A 135 5.29 21.45 14.86
CA LYS A 135 5.91 22.25 13.79
C LYS A 135 5.89 21.58 12.41
N GLN A 136 5.51 20.31 12.31
CA GLN A 136 5.37 19.60 11.04
C GLN A 136 4.05 19.94 10.33
N PHE A 137 3.03 20.43 11.07
CA PHE A 137 1.75 20.79 10.46
C PHE A 137 1.87 21.98 9.50
N ARG A 138 1.12 21.93 8.41
CA ARG A 138 1.00 23.01 7.43
C ARG A 138 -0.48 23.35 7.21
N ALA A 139 -0.79 24.63 6.96
CA ALA A 139 -2.16 25.07 6.74
C ALA A 139 -2.84 24.43 5.51
N ASN A 140 -2.05 24.01 4.51
CA ASN A 140 -2.51 23.38 3.27
C ASN A 140 -2.50 21.84 3.31
N GLU A 141 -2.26 21.24 4.47
CA GLU A 141 -2.38 19.80 4.67
C GLU A 141 -3.79 19.44 5.15
N PHE A 142 -4.39 18.48 4.46
CA PHE A 142 -5.72 17.96 4.78
C PHE A 142 -5.90 16.53 4.24
N GLY A 143 -6.94 15.85 4.72
CA GLY A 143 -7.29 14.51 4.27
C GLY A 143 -6.16 13.51 4.49
N CYS A 144 -5.88 12.68 3.49
CA CYS A 144 -4.88 11.62 3.59
C CYS A 144 -3.46 12.11 3.90
N LYS A 145 -3.12 13.41 3.75
CA LYS A 145 -1.80 13.92 4.17
C LYS A 145 -1.59 13.89 5.68
N LEU A 146 -2.69 13.85 6.44
CA LEU A 146 -2.72 13.78 7.90
C LEU A 146 -2.81 12.33 8.40
N TRP A 147 -2.39 11.36 7.57
CA TRP A 147 -2.44 9.93 7.90
C TRP A 147 -1.81 9.61 9.26
N TRP A 148 -0.77 10.35 9.64
CA TRP A 148 0.02 10.19 10.87
C TRP A 148 -0.58 10.88 12.11
N VAL A 149 -1.71 11.58 11.98
CA VAL A 149 -2.46 12.12 13.13
C VAL A 149 -3.17 10.97 13.81
N GLU A 150 -2.45 10.35 14.73
CA GLU A 150 -2.80 9.06 15.33
C GLU A 150 -2.66 9.05 16.85
N TYR A 151 -3.48 8.22 17.49
CA TYR A 151 -3.45 7.98 18.93
C TYR A 151 -4.07 6.63 19.27
N GLY A 152 -3.73 6.07 20.43
CA GLY A 152 -4.43 4.92 21.00
C GLY A 152 -3.73 3.57 20.84
N GLY A 153 -2.52 3.51 20.29
CA GLY A 153 -1.76 2.25 20.21
C GLY A 153 -1.32 1.69 21.57
N ARG A 154 -1.48 2.46 22.65
CA ARG A 154 -1.28 2.01 24.04
C ARG A 154 -2.56 1.55 24.73
N LEU A 155 -3.69 1.63 24.05
CA LEU A 155 -5.02 1.30 24.57
C LEU A 155 -5.56 0.06 23.85
N ASP A 156 -6.70 -0.45 24.32
CA ASP A 156 -7.42 -1.48 23.58
C ASP A 156 -8.05 -0.84 22.33
N THR A 157 -7.46 -1.04 21.16
CA THR A 157 -7.93 -0.45 19.89
C THR A 157 -9.34 -0.92 19.48
N VAL A 158 -9.86 -1.98 20.10
CA VAL A 158 -11.24 -2.43 19.90
C VAL A 158 -12.17 -1.73 20.88
N HIS A 159 -11.95 -1.92 22.18
CA HIS A 159 -12.89 -1.53 23.23
C HIS A 159 -12.77 -0.05 23.66
N ASP A 160 -11.57 0.54 23.61
CA ASP A 160 -11.34 1.94 23.96
C ASP A 160 -11.56 2.91 22.78
N THR A 161 -12.18 2.46 21.68
CA THR A 161 -12.32 3.23 20.44
C THR A 161 -12.93 4.63 20.65
N GLU A 162 -13.91 4.76 21.54
CA GLU A 162 -14.56 6.05 21.83
C GLU A 162 -13.65 6.98 22.64
N LYS A 163 -12.88 6.44 23.59
CA LYS A 163 -11.86 7.18 24.33
C LYS A 163 -10.76 7.68 23.39
N ILE A 164 -10.29 6.80 22.49
CA ILE A 164 -9.29 7.13 21.46
C ILE A 164 -9.84 8.25 20.55
N LYS A 165 -11.09 8.15 20.11
CA LYS A 165 -11.74 9.18 19.28
C LYS A 165 -11.79 10.54 19.96
N TRP A 166 -12.18 10.60 21.24
CA TRP A 166 -12.24 11.86 21.97
C TRP A 166 -10.88 12.55 22.07
N GLU A 167 -9.83 11.77 22.31
CA GLU A 167 -8.46 12.32 22.32
C GLU A 167 -8.04 12.81 20.93
N LEU A 168 -8.36 12.05 19.88
CA LEU A 168 -8.10 12.48 18.49
C LEU A 168 -8.85 13.76 18.12
N TRP A 169 -10.10 13.94 18.57
CA TRP A 169 -10.81 15.21 18.40
C TRP A 169 -10.11 16.35 19.16
N LYS A 170 -9.77 16.14 20.44
CA LYS A 170 -8.98 17.12 21.21
C LYS A 170 -7.73 17.57 20.45
N VAL A 171 -6.97 16.61 19.90
CA VAL A 171 -5.78 16.85 19.07
C VAL A 171 -6.11 17.61 17.79
N VAL A 172 -7.05 17.14 16.98
CA VAL A 172 -7.40 17.76 15.68
C VAL A 172 -7.88 19.20 15.86
N TYR A 173 -8.78 19.44 16.82
CA TYR A 173 -9.27 20.79 17.10
C TYR A 173 -8.17 21.68 17.70
N GLY A 174 -7.21 21.12 18.42
CA GLY A 174 -6.02 21.83 18.90
C GLY A 174 -5.06 22.22 17.78
N ILE A 175 -4.78 21.30 16.84
CA ILE A 175 -3.99 21.56 15.63
C ILE A 175 -4.64 22.69 14.84
N TRP A 176 -5.95 22.61 14.59
CA TRP A 176 -6.66 23.65 13.86
C TRP A 176 -6.68 24.99 14.61
N ASN A 177 -6.83 24.96 15.95
CA ASN A 177 -6.70 26.15 16.77
C ASN A 177 -5.33 26.82 16.60
N HIS A 178 -4.25 26.04 16.65
CA HIS A 178 -2.91 26.55 16.42
C HIS A 178 -2.76 27.16 15.02
N ILE A 179 -3.24 26.45 13.98
CA ILE A 179 -3.20 26.96 12.59
C ILE A 179 -3.95 28.30 12.47
N LYS A 180 -5.15 28.41 13.06
CA LYS A 180 -6.00 29.60 12.90
C LYS A 180 -5.64 30.78 13.79
N ASN A 181 -5.12 30.53 14.99
CA ASN A 181 -5.08 31.54 16.05
C ASN A 181 -3.67 31.86 16.59
N SER A 182 -2.63 31.12 16.19
CA SER A 182 -1.25 31.40 16.63
C SER A 182 -0.63 32.66 16.01
N GLY A 183 -1.07 33.02 14.81
CA GLY A 183 -0.39 34.02 13.97
C GLY A 183 0.74 33.45 13.10
N ASP A 184 1.08 32.16 13.24
CA ASP A 184 2.18 31.52 12.51
C ASP A 184 1.81 31.15 11.06
N PHE A 185 0.51 31.15 10.71
CA PHE A 185 -0.03 30.72 9.42
C PHE A 185 -0.92 31.81 8.80
N PRO A 186 -0.36 32.93 8.29
CA PRO A 186 -1.14 34.00 7.69
C PRO A 186 -1.98 33.52 6.49
N GLU A 187 -1.52 32.52 5.75
CA GLU A 187 -2.25 31.89 4.64
C GLU A 187 -3.54 31.18 5.09
N ALA A 188 -3.69 30.91 6.39
CA ALA A 188 -4.89 30.27 6.94
C ALA A 188 -6.05 31.26 7.19
N GLU A 189 -5.88 32.57 6.94
CA GLU A 189 -6.89 33.60 7.23
C GLU A 189 -8.28 33.25 6.65
N ASN A 190 -8.31 32.85 5.38
CA ASN A 190 -9.55 32.55 4.67
C ASN A 190 -10.01 31.07 4.78
N LEU A 191 -9.20 30.23 5.43
CA LEU A 191 -9.50 28.82 5.58
C LEU A 191 -10.51 28.59 6.70
N THR A 192 -11.47 27.71 6.43
CA THR A 192 -12.39 27.11 7.42
C THR A 192 -12.08 25.63 7.62
N LEU A 193 -12.37 25.11 8.81
CA LEU A 193 -12.42 23.67 9.05
C LEU A 193 -13.74 23.16 8.47
N GLU A 194 -13.67 22.54 7.30
CA GLU A 194 -14.85 22.08 6.56
C GLU A 194 -15.41 20.78 7.15
N TRP A 195 -14.52 19.87 7.54
CA TRP A 195 -14.91 18.55 8.03
C TRP A 195 -13.87 17.95 8.95
N VAL A 196 -14.32 17.21 9.97
CA VAL A 196 -13.49 16.35 10.83
C VAL A 196 -14.13 14.96 10.85
N GLY A 197 -13.31 13.91 10.80
CA GLY A 197 -13.78 12.54 10.90
C GLY A 197 -14.62 12.32 12.16
N THR A 198 -15.73 11.61 12.02
CA THR A 198 -16.61 11.24 13.15
C THR A 198 -16.39 9.81 13.62
N ILE A 199 -15.72 9.00 12.81
CA ILE A 199 -15.29 7.63 13.12
C ILE A 199 -13.78 7.59 12.84
N PRO A 200 -12.95 7.22 13.83
CA PRO A 200 -11.52 7.13 13.62
C PRO A 200 -11.19 5.89 12.78
N GLY A 201 -10.25 6.05 11.86
CA GLY A 201 -9.72 4.95 11.07
C GLY A 201 -8.85 4.06 11.94
N LYS A 202 -9.38 2.91 12.34
CA LYS A 202 -8.59 1.92 13.08
C LYS A 202 -7.52 1.34 12.18
N ARG A 203 -6.25 1.34 12.61
CA ARG A 203 -5.17 0.72 11.84
C ARG A 203 -5.03 -0.74 12.15
N GLU A 204 -5.01 -1.09 13.43
CA GLU A 204 -4.74 -2.44 13.90
C GLU A 204 -5.74 -2.88 14.96
N SER A 205 -6.10 -4.16 14.91
CA SER A 205 -6.85 -4.85 15.96
C SER A 205 -6.46 -6.33 15.97
N ARG A 206 -7.34 -7.22 15.49
CA ARG A 206 -7.10 -8.67 15.46
C ARG A 206 -6.56 -9.10 14.11
N ARG A 207 -5.50 -9.91 14.10
CA ARG A 207 -4.98 -10.63 12.93
C ARG A 207 -5.28 -12.12 13.11
N PHE A 208 -6.01 -12.73 12.20
CA PHE A 208 -6.44 -14.12 12.37
C PHE A 208 -5.42 -15.09 11.81
N GLU A 209 -5.39 -16.30 12.36
CA GLU A 209 -4.43 -17.31 11.93
C GLU A 209 -5.04 -18.20 10.85
N GLY A 210 -4.40 -18.23 9.69
CA GLY A 210 -4.60 -19.19 8.62
C GLY A 210 -3.58 -20.33 8.70
N ASP A 211 -3.50 -21.16 7.66
CA ASP A 211 -2.50 -22.24 7.60
C ASP A 211 -1.07 -21.71 7.36
N TYR A 212 -0.95 -20.43 7.03
CA TYR A 212 0.31 -19.71 6.95
C TYR A 212 0.15 -18.31 7.49
N MET A 213 1.21 -17.75 8.04
CA MET A 213 1.28 -16.37 8.44
C MET A 213 2.38 -15.68 7.64
N LEU A 214 2.00 -14.68 6.83
CA LEU A 214 2.98 -13.91 6.05
C LEU A 214 3.85 -13.09 7.02
N SER A 215 5.16 -13.08 6.78
CA SER A 215 6.16 -12.44 7.65
C SER A 215 6.95 -11.35 6.93
N GLN A 216 7.72 -10.56 7.69
CA GLN A 216 8.65 -9.54 7.17
C GLN A 216 9.56 -10.14 6.09
N LYS A 217 10.08 -11.35 6.29
CA LYS A 217 10.99 -11.99 5.35
C LYS A 217 10.32 -12.27 4.02
N ASP A 218 9.07 -12.72 4.02
CA ASP A 218 8.34 -12.98 2.79
C ASP A 218 8.21 -11.70 1.94
N LEU A 219 8.02 -10.55 2.60
CA LEU A 219 7.98 -9.23 1.94
C LEU A 219 9.36 -8.77 1.45
N ILE A 220 10.37 -8.78 2.33
CA ILE A 220 11.72 -8.28 2.03
C ILE A 220 12.41 -9.14 0.97
N GLU A 221 12.36 -10.46 1.16
CA GLU A 221 12.93 -11.44 0.25
C GLU A 221 11.98 -11.76 -0.91
N GLN A 222 10.85 -11.04 -1.06
CA GLN A 222 9.82 -11.23 -2.09
C GLN A 222 9.64 -12.72 -2.42
N ARG A 223 9.36 -13.52 -1.39
CA ARG A 223 9.33 -14.98 -1.53
C ARG A 223 8.22 -15.37 -2.49
N HIS A 224 8.52 -16.32 -3.37
CA HIS A 224 7.51 -16.90 -4.25
C HIS A 224 6.62 -17.90 -3.48
N HIS A 225 5.33 -17.83 -3.76
CA HIS A 225 4.30 -18.69 -3.24
C HIS A 225 3.48 -19.29 -4.40
N ASP A 226 3.52 -20.62 -4.54
CA ASP A 226 2.74 -21.32 -5.57
C ASP A 226 1.23 -21.03 -5.48
N ASP A 227 0.75 -20.72 -4.27
CA ASP A 227 -0.63 -20.37 -3.97
C ASP A 227 -0.88 -18.85 -3.88
N ALA A 228 -0.03 -18.02 -4.50
CA ALA A 228 -0.27 -16.59 -4.63
C ALA A 228 -1.61 -16.32 -5.34
N VAL A 229 -2.43 -15.46 -4.75
CA VAL A 229 -3.71 -15.00 -5.32
C VAL A 229 -3.83 -13.47 -5.32
N ALA A 230 -2.95 -12.79 -4.61
CA ALA A 230 -2.85 -11.35 -4.54
C ALA A 230 -1.37 -10.94 -4.39
N PHE A 231 -1.08 -9.65 -4.50
CA PHE A 231 0.25 -9.09 -4.25
C PHE A 231 0.14 -7.68 -3.66
N GLY A 232 1.21 -7.22 -3.04
CA GLY A 232 1.35 -5.84 -2.55
C GLY A 232 2.68 -5.24 -2.97
N GLY A 233 2.76 -3.91 -2.95
CA GLY A 233 3.99 -3.15 -3.25
C GLY A 233 4.19 -1.95 -2.34
N TRP A 234 3.41 -1.85 -1.26
CA TRP A 234 3.56 -0.80 -0.26
C TRP A 234 4.75 -1.08 0.65
N SER A 235 5.33 -0.02 1.22
CA SER A 235 6.38 -0.16 2.23
C SER A 235 5.84 -0.80 3.51
N ILE A 236 6.72 -1.41 4.29
CA ILE A 236 6.36 -1.78 5.67
C ILE A 236 6.32 -0.48 6.46
N ASP A 237 5.12 -0.05 6.87
CA ASP A 237 4.90 1.21 7.58
C ASP A 237 4.39 0.99 9.03
N LEU A 238 5.33 1.01 9.99
CA LEU A 238 5.04 0.84 11.41
C LEU A 238 4.98 2.19 12.11
N HIS A 239 4.13 2.32 13.12
CA HIS A 239 3.86 3.59 13.79
C HIS A 239 4.10 3.45 15.29
N PRO A 240 4.68 4.45 15.96
CA PRO A 240 4.83 4.41 17.40
C PRO A 240 3.44 4.39 18.06
N ALA A 241 3.26 3.54 19.07
CA ALA A 241 1.97 3.37 19.75
C ALA A 241 1.49 4.66 20.44
N ASP A 242 2.42 5.56 20.80
CA ASP A 242 2.13 6.87 21.40
C ASP A 242 1.64 7.92 20.36
N GLY A 243 1.73 7.60 19.07
CA GLY A 243 1.17 8.41 17.99
C GLY A 243 1.71 9.84 17.94
N VAL A 244 0.81 10.83 17.94
CA VAL A 244 1.15 12.26 17.92
C VAL A 244 1.96 12.72 19.13
N TYR A 245 1.85 12.02 20.27
CA TYR A 245 2.60 12.33 21.49
C TYR A 245 4.01 11.73 21.51
N SER A 246 4.38 10.95 20.47
CA SER A 246 5.73 10.42 20.34
C SER A 246 6.71 11.46 19.83
N GLU A 247 7.90 11.51 20.43
CA GLU A 247 9.07 12.22 19.92
C GLU A 247 9.70 11.53 18.69
N ARG A 248 9.38 10.24 18.47
CA ARG A 248 9.86 9.46 17.32
C ARG A 248 9.23 9.97 16.01
N PRO A 249 9.84 9.67 14.85
CA PRO A 249 9.16 9.84 13.58
C PRO A 249 7.77 9.18 13.59
N GLY A 250 6.78 9.81 12.95
CA GLY A 250 5.41 9.30 12.93
C GLY A 250 5.25 7.95 12.25
N CYS A 251 6.29 7.49 11.55
CA CYS A 251 6.35 6.17 10.96
C CYS A 251 7.80 5.71 10.78
N ASN A 252 8.04 4.42 11.02
CA ASN A 252 9.24 3.70 10.60
C ASN A 252 8.92 2.94 9.31
N GLN A 253 9.54 3.33 8.21
CA GLN A 253 9.25 2.79 6.89
C GLN A 253 10.41 1.98 6.33
N TRP A 254 10.10 0.81 5.77
CA TRP A 254 11.03 0.05 4.95
C TRP A 254 10.45 -0.15 3.55
N HIS A 255 11.17 0.29 2.53
CA HIS A 255 10.73 0.22 1.15
C HIS A 255 11.29 -1.03 0.47
N GLY A 256 10.38 -1.88 -0.03
CA GLY A 256 10.75 -3.04 -0.83
C GLY A 256 11.38 -2.67 -2.17
N LYS A 257 12.24 -3.57 -2.68
CA LYS A 257 12.83 -3.43 -4.02
C LYS A 257 11.82 -3.65 -5.17
N GLY A 258 10.64 -4.16 -4.83
CA GLY A 258 9.51 -4.41 -5.72
C GLY A 258 8.32 -4.96 -4.95
N ILE A 259 7.52 -5.81 -5.60
CA ILE A 259 6.30 -6.37 -5.02
C ILE A 259 6.56 -7.62 -4.17
N PHE A 260 5.57 -8.01 -3.35
CA PHE A 260 5.52 -9.26 -2.59
C PHE A 260 4.19 -9.98 -2.85
N GLU A 261 4.20 -11.31 -2.80
CA GLU A 261 3.02 -12.15 -3.04
C GLU A 261 2.22 -12.38 -1.75
N ILE A 262 0.91 -12.54 -1.88
CA ILE A 262 0.00 -12.87 -0.78
C ILE A 262 -0.61 -14.25 -1.09
N PRO A 263 -0.21 -15.29 -0.35
CA PRO A 263 -0.66 -16.65 -0.59
C PRO A 263 -2.07 -16.90 -0.05
N TYR A 264 -2.84 -17.72 -0.76
CA TYR A 264 -4.24 -18.02 -0.48
C TYR A 264 -4.47 -18.57 0.93
N ARG A 265 -3.53 -19.37 1.44
CA ARG A 265 -3.55 -19.92 2.82
C ARG A 265 -3.53 -18.88 3.95
N THR A 266 -3.39 -17.59 3.63
CA THR A 266 -3.54 -16.47 4.58
C THR A 266 -4.97 -15.94 4.68
N LEU A 267 -5.86 -16.37 3.78
CA LEU A 267 -7.18 -15.77 3.54
C LEU A 267 -8.36 -16.57 4.12
N TYR A 268 -8.08 -17.56 4.97
CA TYR A 268 -9.11 -18.34 5.67
C TYR A 268 -8.65 -18.75 7.06
N SER A 269 -9.59 -19.02 7.96
CA SER A 269 -9.29 -19.43 9.33
C SER A 269 -8.71 -20.84 9.38
N LYS A 270 -7.64 -21.03 10.16
CA LYS A 270 -7.06 -22.35 10.37
C LYS A 270 -7.98 -23.31 11.13
N ASN A 271 -8.88 -22.81 11.99
CA ASN A 271 -9.69 -23.62 12.90
C ASN A 271 -11.20 -23.41 12.80
N ILE A 272 -11.68 -22.57 11.89
CA ILE A 272 -13.10 -22.43 11.54
C ILE A 272 -13.27 -22.76 10.06
N SER A 273 -13.85 -23.93 9.79
CA SER A 273 -13.71 -24.62 8.50
C SER A 273 -14.38 -23.91 7.33
N ASN A 274 -15.39 -23.06 7.59
CA ASN A 274 -16.14 -22.32 6.57
C ASN A 274 -15.99 -20.79 6.65
N LEU A 275 -14.91 -20.30 7.26
CA LEU A 275 -14.66 -18.87 7.45
C LEU A 275 -13.47 -18.38 6.60
N PHE A 276 -13.76 -17.49 5.65
CA PHE A 276 -12.78 -16.65 4.97
C PHE A 276 -12.39 -15.44 5.83
N LEU A 277 -11.18 -14.95 5.60
CA LEU A 277 -10.61 -13.74 6.20
C LEU A 277 -10.24 -12.80 5.06
N ALA A 278 -10.69 -11.55 5.11
CA ALA A 278 -10.41 -10.56 4.07
C ALA A 278 -10.04 -9.20 4.65
N GLY A 279 -9.48 -8.34 3.79
CA GLY A 279 -9.01 -7.01 4.19
C GLY A 279 -7.83 -7.11 5.14
N ARG A 280 -7.82 -6.28 6.18
CA ARG A 280 -6.67 -6.17 7.09
C ARG A 280 -6.51 -7.34 8.07
N ILE A 281 -7.54 -8.16 8.28
CA ILE A 281 -7.55 -9.18 9.34
C ILE A 281 -6.96 -10.54 8.92
N ILE A 282 -6.38 -10.60 7.72
CA ILE A 282 -5.74 -11.82 7.17
C ILE A 282 -4.55 -12.28 8.02
N SER A 283 -4.08 -13.50 7.74
CA SER A 283 -3.00 -14.14 8.49
C SER A 283 -1.62 -13.61 8.13
N VAL A 284 -1.16 -12.65 8.93
CA VAL A 284 0.13 -11.96 8.79
C VAL A 284 0.70 -11.63 10.17
N SER A 285 2.03 -11.55 10.29
CA SER A 285 2.71 -11.02 11.47
C SER A 285 2.45 -9.51 11.61
N HIS A 286 2.76 -8.93 12.77
CA HIS A 286 2.65 -7.49 12.98
C HIS A 286 3.51 -6.68 12.01
N VAL A 287 4.69 -7.16 11.66
CA VAL A 287 5.55 -6.43 10.74
C VAL A 287 5.01 -6.52 9.32
N ALA A 288 4.62 -7.71 8.84
CA ALA A 288 4.04 -7.86 7.50
C ALA A 288 2.72 -7.10 7.34
N PHE A 289 1.92 -7.04 8.42
CA PHE A 289 0.70 -6.23 8.50
C PHE A 289 0.92 -4.77 8.08
N GLY A 290 2.08 -4.20 8.41
CA GLY A 290 2.47 -2.85 8.00
C GLY A 290 2.40 -2.61 6.49
N ALA A 291 2.59 -3.64 5.65
CA ALA A 291 2.47 -3.48 4.20
C ALA A 291 1.16 -4.05 3.61
N THR A 292 0.55 -5.06 4.25
CA THR A 292 -0.64 -5.74 3.69
C THR A 292 -1.95 -5.03 3.99
N ARG A 293 -2.03 -4.24 5.06
CA ARG A 293 -3.26 -3.58 5.52
C ARG A 293 -3.73 -2.39 4.68
N VAL A 294 -2.97 -1.97 3.68
CA VAL A 294 -3.30 -0.81 2.85
C VAL A 294 -4.49 -1.11 1.93
N MET A 295 -5.28 -0.09 1.63
CA MET A 295 -6.64 -0.29 1.08
C MET A 295 -6.67 -0.90 -0.32
N ALA A 296 -5.70 -0.56 -1.18
CA ALA A 296 -5.59 -1.18 -2.50
C ALA A 296 -5.27 -2.68 -2.40
N THR A 297 -4.35 -3.06 -1.51
CA THR A 297 -4.01 -4.47 -1.24
C THR A 297 -5.19 -5.21 -0.62
N CYS A 298 -5.90 -4.60 0.33
CA CYS A 298 -7.13 -5.15 0.91
C CYS A 298 -8.23 -5.37 -0.14
N ALA A 299 -8.40 -4.47 -1.11
CA ALA A 299 -9.35 -4.63 -2.20
C ALA A 299 -8.98 -5.84 -3.08
N TYR A 300 -7.69 -6.02 -3.36
CA TYR A 300 -7.16 -7.17 -4.12
C TYR A 300 -7.41 -8.51 -3.41
N ILE A 301 -7.20 -8.53 -2.09
CA ILE A 301 -7.54 -9.66 -1.22
C ILE A 301 -9.05 -9.93 -1.26
N GLY A 302 -9.88 -8.89 -1.18
CA GLY A 302 -11.34 -9.01 -1.21
C GLY A 302 -11.85 -9.68 -2.50
N GLN A 303 -11.29 -9.29 -3.66
CA GLN A 303 -11.63 -9.93 -4.93
C GLN A 303 -11.15 -11.40 -4.98
N ALA A 304 -9.97 -11.71 -4.45
CA ALA A 304 -9.48 -13.09 -4.32
C ALA A 304 -10.44 -13.97 -3.48
N VAL A 305 -10.85 -13.47 -2.32
CA VAL A 305 -11.79 -14.17 -1.42
C VAL A 305 -13.17 -14.33 -2.07
N GLY A 306 -13.69 -13.30 -2.73
CA GLY A 306 -14.98 -13.37 -3.45
C GLY A 306 -14.98 -14.44 -4.55
N MET A 307 -13.92 -14.49 -5.36
CA MET A 307 -13.76 -15.52 -6.39
C MET A 307 -13.60 -16.92 -5.78
N ALA A 308 -12.81 -17.04 -4.70
CA ALA A 308 -12.64 -18.31 -4.00
C ALA A 308 -13.97 -18.82 -3.42
N ALA A 309 -14.79 -17.94 -2.84
CA ALA A 309 -16.12 -18.28 -2.36
C ALA A 309 -17.05 -18.74 -3.50
N ALA A 310 -16.95 -18.13 -4.69
CA ALA A 310 -17.69 -18.57 -5.86
C ALA A 310 -17.26 -19.97 -6.33
N VAL A 311 -15.96 -20.26 -6.36
CA VAL A 311 -15.44 -21.61 -6.66
C VAL A 311 -15.91 -22.61 -5.61
N CYS A 312 -15.80 -22.26 -4.32
CA CYS A 312 -16.26 -23.12 -3.23
C CYS A 312 -17.75 -23.45 -3.34
N LYS A 313 -18.59 -22.45 -3.66
CA LYS A 313 -20.02 -22.66 -3.88
C LYS A 313 -20.30 -23.59 -5.06
N SER A 314 -19.62 -23.40 -6.19
CA SER A 314 -19.85 -24.23 -7.39
C SER A 314 -19.39 -25.68 -7.21
N GLU A 315 -18.28 -25.87 -6.50
CA GLU A 315 -17.63 -27.19 -6.34
C GLU A 315 -18.01 -27.88 -5.01
N LYS A 316 -18.86 -27.23 -4.19
CA LYS A 316 -19.23 -27.68 -2.83
C LYS A 316 -18.03 -27.90 -1.90
N LEU A 317 -17.09 -26.98 -1.96
CA LEU A 317 -15.85 -26.99 -1.18
C LEU A 317 -15.92 -26.07 0.04
N LEU A 318 -15.01 -26.30 0.97
CA LEU A 318 -14.64 -25.35 2.03
C LEU A 318 -13.42 -24.52 1.60
N PRO A 319 -13.20 -23.34 2.22
CA PRO A 319 -12.06 -22.46 1.92
C PRO A 319 -10.72 -23.19 1.77
N ARG A 320 -10.38 -24.09 2.70
CA ARG A 320 -9.12 -24.84 2.70
C ARG A 320 -8.96 -25.77 1.49
N ASP A 321 -10.04 -26.34 0.97
CA ASP A 321 -9.97 -27.36 -0.10
C ASP A 321 -9.50 -26.79 -1.45
N ILE A 322 -9.58 -25.47 -1.62
CA ILE A 322 -9.05 -24.74 -2.78
C ILE A 322 -7.54 -24.94 -2.92
N LEU A 323 -6.80 -25.23 -1.84
CA LEU A 323 -5.35 -25.48 -1.91
C LEU A 323 -4.97 -26.73 -2.71
N SER A 324 -5.92 -27.63 -3.00
CA SER A 324 -5.64 -28.71 -3.95
C SER A 324 -5.29 -28.11 -5.32
N LYS A 325 -4.28 -28.69 -5.98
CA LYS A 325 -3.64 -28.11 -7.17
C LYS A 325 -4.63 -27.69 -8.26
N ASP A 326 -5.62 -28.54 -8.53
CA ASP A 326 -6.60 -28.31 -9.60
C ASP A 326 -7.51 -27.10 -9.29
N TYR A 327 -7.95 -26.95 -8.04
CA TYR A 327 -8.82 -25.83 -7.65
C TYR A 327 -8.04 -24.52 -7.45
N LEU A 328 -6.79 -24.59 -6.99
CA LEU A 328 -5.92 -23.43 -6.89
C LEU A 328 -5.63 -22.85 -8.27
N GLN A 329 -5.25 -23.69 -9.23
CA GLN A 329 -5.03 -23.26 -10.61
C GLN A 329 -6.32 -22.67 -11.18
N LYS A 330 -7.47 -23.33 -10.98
CA LYS A 330 -8.77 -22.80 -11.39
C LYS A 330 -9.07 -21.42 -10.81
N LEU A 331 -8.77 -21.19 -9.53
CA LEU A 331 -8.92 -19.89 -8.88
C LEU A 331 -8.00 -18.84 -9.53
N GLN A 332 -6.70 -19.13 -9.65
CA GLN A 332 -5.72 -18.22 -10.25
C GLN A 332 -6.07 -17.84 -11.71
N GLN A 333 -6.54 -18.81 -12.51
CA GLN A 333 -7.02 -18.56 -13.87
C GLN A 333 -8.25 -17.66 -13.88
N LYS A 334 -9.27 -17.97 -13.06
CA LYS A 334 -10.47 -17.13 -12.95
C LYS A 334 -10.15 -15.70 -12.51
N LEU A 335 -9.23 -15.52 -11.56
CA LEU A 335 -8.78 -14.20 -11.13
C LEU A 335 -8.15 -13.43 -12.27
N SER A 336 -7.17 -14.05 -12.95
CA SER A 336 -6.44 -13.42 -14.06
C SER A 336 -7.36 -13.03 -15.21
N LEU A 337 -8.31 -13.90 -15.60
CA LEU A 337 -9.30 -13.64 -16.64
C LEU A 337 -10.31 -12.54 -16.26
N ASN A 338 -10.48 -12.25 -14.97
CA ASN A 338 -11.32 -11.16 -14.46
C ASN A 338 -10.51 -9.89 -14.10
N GLY A 339 -9.31 -9.75 -14.66
CA GLY A 339 -8.47 -8.55 -14.50
C GLY A 339 -7.65 -8.50 -13.20
N GLN A 340 -7.69 -9.54 -12.37
CA GLN A 340 -6.80 -9.68 -11.21
C GLN A 340 -5.51 -10.40 -11.62
N TYR A 341 -4.57 -9.63 -12.16
CA TYR A 341 -3.22 -10.08 -12.48
C TYR A 341 -2.47 -10.68 -11.28
N ILE A 342 -1.97 -11.91 -11.42
CA ILE A 342 -1.10 -12.53 -10.42
C ILE A 342 0.30 -12.65 -11.04
N PRO A 343 1.31 -11.93 -10.52
CA PRO A 343 2.68 -12.02 -11.03
C PRO A 343 3.17 -13.45 -11.16
N GLY A 344 3.74 -13.79 -12.32
CA GLY A 344 4.30 -15.13 -12.59
C GLY A 344 3.27 -16.20 -12.96
N VAL A 345 1.98 -15.99 -12.72
CA VAL A 345 0.92 -16.90 -13.16
C VAL A 345 0.63 -16.66 -14.64
N LYS A 346 0.84 -17.69 -15.46
CA LYS A 346 0.47 -17.67 -16.88
C LYS A 346 -1.03 -17.90 -17.03
N ILE A 347 -1.68 -17.06 -17.83
CA ILE A 347 -3.05 -17.30 -18.25
C ILE A 347 -3.05 -18.45 -19.26
N ALA A 348 -3.87 -19.46 -18.99
CA ALA A 348 -4.10 -20.62 -19.83
C ALA A 348 -5.58 -20.61 -20.22
N ASP A 349 -5.93 -19.80 -21.21
CA ASP A 349 -7.27 -19.73 -21.79
C ASP A 349 -7.19 -20.18 -23.25
N GLU A 350 -7.82 -21.31 -23.55
CA GLU A 350 -7.86 -21.88 -24.90
C GLU A 350 -8.62 -20.96 -25.88
N ASN A 351 -9.46 -20.06 -25.37
CA ASN A 351 -10.18 -19.06 -26.15
C ASN A 351 -9.41 -17.74 -26.27
N ASP A 352 -8.24 -17.62 -25.63
CA ASP A 352 -7.40 -16.44 -25.77
C ASP A 352 -6.88 -16.35 -27.20
N LEU A 353 -7.50 -15.46 -27.98
CA LEU A 353 -7.12 -15.21 -29.34
C LEU A 353 -5.67 -14.70 -29.44
N ILE A 354 -5.14 -14.03 -28.41
CA ILE A 354 -3.77 -13.51 -28.41
C ILE A 354 -2.77 -14.65 -28.53
N SER A 355 -2.99 -15.75 -27.81
CA SER A 355 -2.11 -16.93 -27.84
C SER A 355 -1.97 -17.56 -29.23
N ASN A 356 -2.95 -17.36 -30.12
CA ASN A 356 -2.95 -17.84 -31.51
C ASN A 356 -2.82 -16.72 -32.55
N SER A 357 -2.65 -15.47 -32.12
CA SER A 357 -2.57 -14.32 -33.01
C SER A 357 -1.13 -13.94 -33.32
N THR A 358 -0.90 -13.42 -34.52
CA THR A 358 0.33 -12.69 -34.84
C THR A 358 0.10 -11.22 -34.57
N ILE A 359 0.82 -10.66 -33.61
CA ILE A 359 0.85 -9.20 -33.39
C ILE A 359 1.89 -8.61 -34.33
N SER A 360 1.46 -7.69 -35.21
CA SER A 360 2.35 -6.90 -36.06
C SER A 360 2.11 -5.41 -35.80
N VAL A 361 3.19 -4.62 -35.84
CA VAL A 361 3.10 -3.17 -35.75
C VAL A 361 3.24 -2.56 -37.14
N SER A 362 2.43 -1.55 -37.47
CA SER A 362 2.53 -0.84 -38.76
C SER A 362 3.76 0.04 -38.88
N SER A 363 4.40 0.36 -37.75
CA SER A 363 5.64 1.12 -37.68
C SER A 363 6.36 0.87 -36.36
N THR A 364 7.65 1.13 -36.36
CA THR A 364 8.51 1.10 -35.16
C THR A 364 9.26 2.42 -35.07
N LEU A 365 9.36 2.99 -33.87
CA LEU A 365 10.29 4.10 -33.65
C LEU A 365 11.70 3.53 -33.55
N ALA A 366 12.53 3.78 -34.57
CA ALA A 366 13.97 3.58 -34.46
C ALA A 366 14.55 4.68 -33.55
N PHE A 367 14.48 4.47 -32.24
CA PHE A 367 14.89 5.47 -31.25
C PHE A 367 16.39 5.76 -31.37
N LYS A 368 16.73 6.98 -31.79
CA LYS A 368 18.12 7.45 -31.99
C LYS A 368 18.57 8.44 -30.91
N GLY A 369 17.81 8.55 -29.81
CA GLY A 369 17.98 9.55 -28.76
C GLY A 369 16.84 10.55 -28.74
N PHE A 370 16.90 11.45 -27.76
CA PHE A 370 15.94 12.54 -27.60
C PHE A 370 16.37 13.77 -28.40
N GLU A 371 15.40 14.59 -28.79
CA GLU A 371 15.71 15.89 -29.39
C GLU A 371 16.42 16.78 -28.36
N ARG A 372 17.44 17.50 -28.82
CA ARG A 372 18.19 18.42 -27.96
C ARG A 372 17.29 19.58 -27.56
N ARG A 373 17.18 19.81 -26.25
CA ARG A 373 16.56 21.01 -25.67
C ARG A 373 17.59 21.74 -24.82
N ASP A 374 17.45 23.05 -24.70
CA ASP A 374 18.25 23.87 -23.79
C ASP A 374 17.73 23.73 -22.35
N LEU A 375 17.72 22.50 -21.84
CA LEU A 375 17.27 22.14 -20.51
C LEU A 375 18.41 21.46 -19.78
N TRP A 376 19.12 22.26 -18.97
CA TRP A 376 20.25 21.81 -18.19
C TRP A 376 19.87 21.67 -16.72
N LYS A 377 20.31 20.57 -16.10
CA LYS A 377 20.23 20.43 -14.64
C LYS A 377 21.61 20.11 -14.09
N THR A 378 22.02 20.92 -13.11
CA THR A 378 23.20 20.61 -12.31
C THR A 378 23.00 19.28 -11.61
N LEU A 379 24.01 18.41 -11.68
CA LEU A 379 23.93 17.06 -11.18
C LEU A 379 24.18 17.02 -9.66
N THR A 380 23.34 17.73 -8.89
CA THR A 380 23.44 17.80 -7.42
C THR A 380 23.05 16.49 -6.73
N LEU A 381 22.29 15.64 -7.42
CA LEU A 381 21.90 14.31 -6.99
C LEU A 381 22.26 13.29 -8.06
N PRO A 382 22.59 12.03 -7.68
CA PRO A 382 22.74 10.97 -8.66
C PRO A 382 21.47 10.85 -9.49
N SER A 383 21.62 10.75 -10.80
CA SER A 383 20.50 10.70 -11.75
C SER A 383 20.64 9.46 -12.63
N ALA A 384 19.53 8.83 -12.99
CA ALA A 384 19.56 7.62 -13.81
C ALA A 384 18.53 7.66 -14.93
N GLN A 385 18.91 7.11 -16.09
CA GLN A 385 17.98 6.83 -17.18
C GLN A 385 17.72 5.32 -17.23
N LEU A 386 16.45 4.93 -17.07
CA LEU A 386 15.99 3.56 -17.25
C LEU A 386 15.74 3.29 -18.74
N LEU A 387 16.27 2.17 -19.24
CA LEU A 387 16.22 1.77 -20.64
C LEU A 387 15.87 0.29 -20.76
N PRO A 388 14.89 -0.09 -21.60
CA PRO A 388 14.70 -1.48 -21.99
C PRO A 388 15.82 -1.88 -22.97
N ILE A 389 16.60 -2.90 -22.64
CA ILE A 389 17.69 -3.40 -23.49
C ILE A 389 17.41 -4.87 -23.81
N VAL A 390 17.46 -5.21 -25.10
CA VAL A 390 17.34 -6.60 -25.56
C VAL A 390 18.60 -7.39 -25.23
N LYS A 391 18.51 -8.72 -25.30
CA LYS A 391 19.68 -9.60 -25.16
C LYS A 391 20.81 -9.18 -26.11
N GLY A 392 22.05 -9.16 -25.62
CA GLY A 392 23.25 -8.83 -26.40
C GLY A 392 24.04 -7.66 -25.81
N GLU A 393 24.96 -7.12 -26.61
CA GLU A 393 25.81 -5.99 -26.20
C GLU A 393 24.99 -4.72 -26.00
N LEU A 394 25.33 -3.96 -24.95
CA LEU A 394 24.73 -2.65 -24.71
C LEU A 394 25.10 -1.68 -25.84
N PRO A 395 24.17 -0.77 -26.21
CA PRO A 395 24.49 0.29 -27.15
C PRO A 395 25.52 1.25 -26.56
N VAL A 396 26.20 1.99 -27.43
CA VAL A 396 27.01 3.13 -27.03
C VAL A 396 26.08 4.30 -26.72
N PHE A 397 26.19 4.87 -25.52
CA PHE A 397 25.37 6.01 -25.12
C PHE A 397 26.10 7.31 -25.46
N SER A 398 25.45 8.18 -26.23
CA SER A 398 25.94 9.54 -26.47
C SER A 398 25.18 10.51 -25.57
N ILE A 399 25.89 11.27 -24.74
CA ILE A 399 25.28 12.24 -23.83
C ILE A 399 25.95 13.59 -23.97
N GLU A 400 25.20 14.65 -23.72
CA GLU A 400 25.73 16.01 -23.66
C GLU A 400 25.87 16.44 -22.20
N VAL A 401 27.04 16.97 -21.87
CA VAL A 401 27.35 17.50 -20.54
C VAL A 401 27.87 18.93 -20.68
N ASN A 402 27.58 19.76 -19.68
CA ASN A 402 28.13 21.11 -19.58
C ASN A 402 28.87 21.24 -18.27
N ALA A 403 30.20 21.35 -18.29
CA ALA A 403 30.97 21.49 -17.06
C ALA A 403 31.34 22.95 -16.80
N PHE A 404 31.16 23.41 -15.56
CA PHE A 404 31.54 24.75 -15.15
C PHE A 404 33.07 24.90 -15.00
N LYS A 405 33.75 23.79 -14.71
CA LYS A 405 35.21 23.69 -14.63
C LYS A 405 35.67 22.27 -14.97
N ALA A 406 36.98 22.06 -15.13
CA ALA A 406 37.52 20.72 -15.36
C ALA A 406 37.17 19.78 -14.20
N THR A 407 36.53 18.66 -14.50
CA THR A 407 36.03 17.71 -13.50
C THR A 407 36.04 16.27 -14.05
N THR A 408 35.65 15.30 -13.22
CA THR A 408 35.50 13.90 -13.64
C THR A 408 34.06 13.46 -13.44
N LEU A 409 33.42 12.97 -14.50
CA LEU A 409 32.10 12.34 -14.43
C LEU A 409 32.28 10.84 -14.19
N SER A 410 31.67 10.34 -13.12
CA SER A 410 31.54 8.90 -12.86
C SER A 410 30.17 8.43 -13.33
N VAL A 411 30.16 7.43 -14.22
CA VAL A 411 28.94 6.85 -14.78
C VAL A 411 28.98 5.34 -14.62
N GLY A 412 27.87 4.76 -14.19
CA GLY A 412 27.67 3.32 -14.08
C GLY A 412 26.53 2.82 -14.94
N VAL A 413 26.64 1.58 -15.39
CA VAL A 413 25.50 0.80 -15.87
C VAL A 413 25.09 -0.14 -14.76
N ARG A 414 23.81 -0.11 -14.38
CA ARG A 414 23.24 -0.97 -13.35
C ARG A 414 22.01 -1.71 -13.84
N THR A 415 21.68 -2.80 -13.19
CA THR A 415 20.41 -3.52 -13.38
C THR A 415 19.83 -3.89 -12.01
N SER A 416 18.68 -4.56 -12.00
CA SER A 416 18.08 -5.12 -10.81
C SER A 416 18.51 -6.56 -10.62
N GLU A 417 18.88 -6.94 -9.39
CA GLU A 417 19.22 -8.32 -9.01
C GLU A 417 18.08 -9.29 -9.36
N ARG A 418 16.83 -8.83 -9.19
CA ARG A 418 15.63 -9.63 -9.42
C ARG A 418 14.85 -9.10 -10.61
N LYS A 419 14.42 -10.03 -11.44
CA LYS A 419 13.57 -9.74 -12.61
C LYS A 419 12.25 -9.13 -12.16
N GLY A 420 11.81 -8.08 -12.85
CA GLY A 420 10.58 -7.34 -12.54
C GLY A 420 10.73 -6.25 -11.47
N ASN A 421 11.89 -6.17 -10.78
CA ASN A 421 12.20 -5.02 -9.94
C ASN A 421 12.74 -3.85 -10.78
N PHE A 422 12.65 -2.65 -10.21
CA PHE A 422 13.13 -1.41 -10.80
C PHE A 422 14.12 -0.68 -9.88
N THR A 423 14.92 -1.44 -9.14
CA THR A 423 15.96 -0.93 -8.24
C THR A 423 17.35 -1.15 -8.85
N PRO A 424 18.19 -0.12 -9.07
CA PRO A 424 19.50 -0.27 -9.71
C PRO A 424 20.58 -0.77 -8.74
N ASP A 425 20.44 -1.98 -8.21
CA ASP A 425 21.27 -2.55 -7.13
C ASP A 425 22.42 -3.45 -7.59
N VAL A 426 22.46 -3.84 -8.87
CA VAL A 426 23.57 -4.60 -9.45
C VAL A 426 24.37 -3.73 -10.41
N VAL A 427 25.64 -3.48 -10.10
CA VAL A 427 26.55 -2.75 -10.99
C VAL A 427 27.11 -3.69 -12.05
N LEU A 428 26.87 -3.38 -13.33
CA LEU A 428 27.39 -4.15 -14.46
C LEU A 428 28.76 -3.63 -14.93
N ALA A 429 28.94 -2.31 -14.96
CA ALA A 429 30.19 -1.65 -15.28
C ALA A 429 30.19 -0.19 -14.81
N THR A 430 31.38 0.40 -14.65
CA THR A 430 31.56 1.83 -14.37
C THR A 430 32.63 2.43 -15.28
N GLN A 431 32.55 3.74 -15.51
CA GLN A 431 33.54 4.52 -16.25
C GLN A 431 33.73 5.88 -15.59
N GLU A 432 34.97 6.34 -15.58
CA GLU A 432 35.34 7.70 -15.18
C GLU A 432 35.85 8.47 -16.38
N ILE A 433 35.29 9.65 -16.61
CA ILE A 433 35.56 10.44 -17.82
C ILE A 433 35.94 11.84 -17.40
N LYS A 434 37.11 12.30 -17.85
CA LYS A 434 37.55 13.68 -17.65
C LYS A 434 36.75 14.61 -18.56
N ILE A 435 36.12 15.61 -17.96
CA ILE A 435 35.28 16.61 -18.63
C ILE A 435 35.99 17.96 -18.57
N GLN A 436 36.11 18.62 -19.71
CA GLN A 436 36.69 19.96 -19.79
C GLN A 436 35.59 21.01 -19.59
N PRO A 437 35.93 22.25 -19.19
CA PRO A 437 34.94 23.32 -19.07
C PRO A 437 34.19 23.57 -20.39
N GLY A 438 32.88 23.79 -20.29
CA GLY A 438 31.97 24.03 -21.41
C GLY A 438 31.12 22.82 -21.80
N VAL A 439 30.36 23.00 -22.88
CA VAL A 439 29.47 21.96 -23.43
C VAL A 439 30.26 20.99 -24.28
N GLN A 440 30.12 19.69 -24.00
CA GLN A 440 30.75 18.62 -24.78
C GLN A 440 29.87 17.37 -24.84
N THR A 441 29.95 16.65 -25.96
CA THR A 441 29.33 15.34 -26.12
C THR A 441 30.33 14.26 -25.74
N ILE A 442 29.93 13.31 -24.90
CA ILE A 442 30.75 12.15 -24.54
C ILE A 442 30.05 10.86 -24.98
N SER A 443 30.87 9.87 -25.37
CA SER A 443 30.41 8.54 -25.75
C SER A 443 30.77 7.53 -24.68
N LEU A 444 29.77 6.83 -24.16
CA LEU A 444 29.91 5.81 -23.14
C LEU A 444 29.75 4.42 -23.78
N ASN A 445 30.84 3.67 -23.85
CA ASN A 445 30.81 2.27 -24.31
C ASN A 445 31.28 1.35 -23.18
N PHE A 446 30.32 0.79 -22.45
CA PHE A 446 30.59 -0.03 -21.26
C PHE A 446 31.11 -1.44 -21.58
N LYS A 447 31.02 -1.90 -22.85
CA LYS A 447 31.40 -3.26 -23.26
C LYS A 447 30.74 -4.37 -22.41
N VAL A 448 29.50 -4.14 -22.00
CA VAL A 448 28.67 -5.10 -21.27
C VAL A 448 27.74 -5.80 -22.25
N SER A 449 27.51 -7.10 -22.06
CA SER A 449 26.51 -7.87 -22.79
C SER A 449 25.52 -8.50 -21.80
N LEU A 450 24.23 -8.39 -22.10
CA LEU A 450 23.16 -9.01 -21.33
C LEU A 450 22.88 -10.43 -21.86
N ALA A 451 22.68 -11.37 -20.93
CA ALA A 451 22.31 -12.75 -21.26
C ALA A 451 20.84 -12.88 -21.72
N GLU A 452 19.99 -11.96 -21.27
CA GLU A 452 18.57 -11.86 -21.58
C GLU A 452 18.14 -10.38 -21.72
N ALA A 453 16.93 -10.13 -22.23
CA ALA A 453 16.38 -8.78 -22.24
C ALA A 453 16.08 -8.32 -20.80
N ALA A 454 16.46 -7.09 -20.47
CA ALA A 454 16.28 -6.53 -19.13
C ALA A 454 16.17 -5.00 -19.18
N TYR A 455 15.65 -4.44 -18.09
CA TYR A 455 15.78 -3.02 -17.83
C TYR A 455 17.16 -2.70 -17.25
N VAL A 456 17.80 -1.68 -17.81
CA VAL A 456 19.13 -1.21 -17.42
C VAL A 456 19.06 0.26 -17.07
N PHE A 457 19.84 0.66 -16.06
CA PHE A 457 19.98 2.02 -15.60
C PHE A 457 21.34 2.54 -16.01
N VAL A 458 21.38 3.64 -16.77
CA VAL A 458 22.61 4.43 -16.92
C VAL A 458 22.58 5.47 -15.81
N VAL A 459 23.46 5.31 -14.83
CA VAL A 459 23.51 6.07 -13.58
C VAL A 459 24.68 7.05 -13.62
N PHE A 460 24.38 8.32 -13.44
CA PHE A 460 25.34 9.41 -13.33
C PHE A 460 25.47 9.80 -11.86
N GLU A 461 26.68 9.68 -11.30
CA GLU A 461 26.93 10.06 -9.91
C GLU A 461 26.92 11.58 -9.74
N ALA A 462 26.52 12.05 -8.55
CA ALA A 462 26.43 13.48 -8.26
C ALA A 462 27.76 14.20 -8.51
N ASN A 463 27.68 15.33 -9.21
CA ASN A 463 28.80 16.23 -9.46
C ASN A 463 28.26 17.64 -9.71
N GLU A 464 28.42 18.53 -8.73
CA GLU A 464 27.90 19.91 -8.80
C GLU A 464 28.66 20.79 -9.80
N ASP A 465 29.82 20.34 -10.28
CA ASP A 465 30.61 21.06 -11.28
C ASP A 465 30.16 20.80 -12.73
N LEU A 466 29.13 19.97 -12.93
CA LEU A 466 28.58 19.68 -14.25
C LEU A 466 27.06 19.66 -14.27
N GLN A 467 26.53 19.89 -15.47
CA GLN A 467 25.13 19.73 -15.82
C GLN A 467 24.97 18.62 -16.83
N LEU A 468 23.88 17.86 -16.72
CA LEU A 468 23.42 16.97 -17.78
C LEU A 468 22.33 17.67 -18.57
N ALA A 469 22.27 17.40 -19.88
CA ALA A 469 21.13 17.76 -20.70
C ALA A 469 19.94 16.85 -20.35
N PHE A 470 18.79 17.45 -20.08
CA PHE A 470 17.53 16.76 -19.80
C PHE A 470 16.55 16.93 -20.94
N THR A 471 15.57 16.03 -21.00
CA THR A 471 14.39 16.17 -21.84
C THR A 471 13.13 16.02 -21.00
N GLU A 472 12.04 16.61 -21.47
CA GLU A 472 10.70 16.36 -20.94
C GLU A 472 10.01 15.23 -21.71
N ASP A 473 10.58 14.81 -22.83
CA ASP A 473 10.05 13.74 -23.65
C ASP A 473 10.15 12.40 -22.91
N ARG A 474 9.10 11.61 -23.03
CA ARG A 474 9.05 10.24 -22.49
C ARG A 474 8.75 9.31 -23.64
N VAL A 475 9.65 8.35 -23.84
CA VAL A 475 9.47 7.27 -24.81
C VAL A 475 9.22 5.98 -24.04
N THR A 476 8.08 5.37 -24.30
CA THR A 476 7.68 4.06 -23.76
C THR A 476 7.49 3.10 -24.93
N GLY A 477 8.07 1.89 -24.83
CA GLY A 477 7.83 0.81 -25.80
C GLY A 477 6.82 -0.21 -25.29
N VAL A 478 6.21 -0.97 -26.21
CA VAL A 478 5.41 -2.18 -25.93
C VAL A 478 6.29 -3.40 -26.13
#